data_AF-A0AAU9XNN5-F1
#
_entry.id   AF-A0AAU9XNN5-F1
#
_cell.length_a   1.000
_cell.length_b   1.000
_cell.length_c   1.000
_cell.angle_alpha   90.00
_cell.angle_beta   90.00
_cell.angle_gamma   90.00
#
_symmetry.space_group_name_H-M   'P 1'
#
loop_
_entity.id
_entity.type
_entity.pdbx_description
1 polymer ?
#
loop_
_entity_poly.entity_id
_entity_poly.type
_entity_poly.pdbx_seq_one_letter_code
_entity_poly.pdbx_strand_id
1 'polypeptide(L)'
;MKQLSVEDIRYAEAKKKAGKRNYFLEYLHQHSSSDDSNELQTEFYVKGKIVCREAWLLAHNLNKETFRRIWGKFKDGANVLEHGNKGRKSITSKTADCIAWLQFLLAVGDHQPDNGGIHLPTCFTKSDI
;
A
#
# COMPACT_ATOMS: atom_id res chain seq x y z
N MET A 1 1.79 -14.38 -44.74
CA MET A 1 1.16 -13.38 -43.85
C MET A 1 1.13 -13.99 -42.46
N LYS A 2 1.90 -13.47 -41.49
CA LYS A 2 1.98 -14.04 -40.13
C LYS A 2 0.62 -13.82 -39.44
N GLN A 3 -0.08 -14.89 -39.05
CA GLN A 3 -1.28 -14.75 -38.24
C GLN A 3 -0.90 -14.29 -36.84
N LEU A 4 -1.45 -13.15 -36.41
CA LEU A 4 -1.32 -12.66 -35.04
C LEU A 4 -2.12 -13.59 -34.12
N SER A 5 -1.46 -14.13 -33.11
CA SER A 5 -2.13 -14.91 -32.07
C SER A 5 -2.94 -14.00 -31.14
N VAL A 6 -3.90 -14.59 -30.41
CA VAL A 6 -4.66 -13.85 -29.39
C VAL A 6 -3.73 -13.32 -28.30
N GLU A 7 -2.65 -14.04 -28.02
CA GLU A 7 -1.59 -13.67 -27.09
C GLU A 7 -0.82 -12.42 -27.55
N ASP A 8 -0.52 -12.29 -28.84
CA ASP A 8 0.14 -11.10 -29.40
C ASP A 8 -0.74 -9.85 -29.26
N ILE A 9 -2.05 -10.00 -29.47
CA ILE A 9 -3.04 -8.92 -29.30
C ILE A 9 -3.09 -8.50 -27.83
N ARG A 10 -3.18 -9.46 -26.90
CA ARG A 10 -3.20 -9.21 -25.45
C ARG A 10 -1.92 -8.51 -24.99
N TYR A 11 -0.76 -8.93 -25.50
CA TYR A 11 0.52 -8.32 -25.18
C TYR A 11 0.61 -6.87 -25.67
N ALA A 12 0.19 -6.60 -26.91
CA ALA A 12 0.14 -5.25 -27.46
C ALA A 12 -0.80 -4.32 -26.65
N GLU A 13 -1.97 -4.83 -26.25
CA GLU A 13 -2.90 -4.09 -25.39
C GLU A 13 -2.33 -3.80 -24.00
N ALA A 14 -1.69 -4.78 -23.37
CA ALA A 14 -1.05 -4.62 -22.07
C ALA A 14 0.07 -3.57 -22.14
N LYS A 15 0.89 -3.60 -23.20
CA LYS A 15 1.95 -2.62 -23.45
C LYS A 15 1.37 -1.20 -23.66
N LYS A 16 0.28 -1.08 -24.42
CA LYS A 16 -0.42 0.22 -24.63
C LYS A 16 -1.00 0.76 -23.32
N LYS A 17 -1.61 -0.10 -22.49
CA LYS A 17 -2.12 0.26 -21.16
C LYS A 17 -0.99 0.70 -20.22
N ALA A 18 0.14 0.00 -20.23
CA ALA A 18 1.32 0.37 -19.45
C ALA A 18 1.90 1.72 -19.89
N GLY A 19 2.00 1.98 -21.20
CA GLY A 19 2.44 3.27 -21.73
C GLY A 19 1.53 4.42 -21.28
N LYS A 20 0.20 4.25 -21.37
CA LYS A 20 -0.77 5.25 -20.90
C LYS A 20 -0.60 5.51 -19.38
N ARG A 21 -0.40 4.46 -18.59
CA ARG A 21 -0.18 4.59 -17.14
C ARG A 21 1.11 5.36 -16.82
N ASN A 22 2.21 5.03 -17.48
CA ASN A 22 3.50 5.66 -17.23
C ASN A 22 3.47 7.14 -17.58
N TYR A 23 2.84 7.52 -18.70
CA TYR A 23 2.60 8.91 -19.06
C TYR A 23 1.93 9.70 -17.92
N PHE A 24 0.89 9.15 -17.30
CA PHE A 24 0.21 9.84 -16.20
C PHE A 24 1.05 9.92 -14.94
N LEU A 25 1.79 8.87 -14.59
CA LEU A 25 2.68 8.90 -13.42
C LEU A 25 3.79 9.94 -13.60
N GLU A 26 4.37 10.03 -14.78
CA GLU A 26 5.39 11.03 -15.11
C GLU A 26 4.81 12.45 -15.08
N TYR A 27 3.59 12.64 -15.62
CA TYR A 27 2.89 13.91 -15.54
C TYR A 27 2.66 14.35 -14.08
N LEU A 28 2.12 13.45 -13.25
CA LEU A 28 1.89 13.73 -11.84
C LEU A 28 3.21 14.04 -11.11
N HIS A 29 4.29 13.33 -11.42
CA HIS A 29 5.59 13.60 -10.81
C HIS A 29 6.12 15.01 -11.14
N GLN A 30 5.93 15.47 -12.38
CA GLN A 30 6.40 16.79 -12.82
C GLN A 30 5.56 17.95 -12.30
N HIS A 31 4.26 17.73 -12.07
CA HIS A 31 3.30 18.80 -11.77
C HIS A 31 2.73 18.73 -10.35
N SER A 32 3.25 17.83 -9.51
CA SER A 32 2.86 17.75 -8.10
C SER A 32 3.96 18.32 -7.21
N SER A 33 3.55 19.15 -6.25
CA SER A 33 4.40 19.66 -5.17
C SER A 33 3.83 19.26 -3.82
N SER A 34 4.70 18.99 -2.87
CA SER A 34 4.33 18.86 -1.46
C SER A 34 4.17 20.25 -0.86
N ASP A 35 3.01 20.50 -0.25
CA ASP A 35 2.77 21.69 0.56
C ASP A 35 3.31 21.50 1.99
N ASP A 36 3.37 22.58 2.79
CA ASP A 36 3.81 22.57 4.21
C ASP A 36 2.97 21.62 5.08
N SER A 37 1.75 21.31 4.62
CA SER A 37 0.81 20.33 5.20
C SER A 37 1.16 18.87 4.89
N ASN A 38 2.23 18.62 4.12
CA ASN A 38 2.63 17.31 3.60
C ASN A 38 1.55 16.67 2.69
N GLU A 39 0.60 17.47 2.20
CA GLU A 39 -0.36 17.06 1.18
C GLU A 39 0.21 17.31 -0.22
N LEU A 40 0.08 16.31 -1.09
CA LEU A 40 0.46 16.41 -2.50
C LEU A 40 -0.62 17.18 -3.26
N GLN A 41 -0.27 18.37 -3.75
CA GLN A 41 -1.08 19.17 -4.64
C GLN A 41 -0.57 19.01 -6.08
N THR A 42 -1.48 18.86 -7.05
CA THR A 42 -1.13 18.76 -8.47
C THR A 42 -1.84 19.84 -9.26
N GLU A 43 -1.08 20.58 -10.06
CA GLU A 43 -1.63 21.52 -11.03
C GLU A 43 -1.87 20.82 -12.38
N PHE A 44 -3.08 20.95 -12.91
CA PHE A 44 -3.47 20.32 -14.17
C PHE A 44 -3.48 21.33 -15.31
N TYR A 45 -2.82 20.98 -16.42
CA TYR A 45 -2.67 21.83 -17.59
C TYR A 45 -3.24 21.16 -18.84
N VAL A 46 -4.01 21.90 -19.63
CA VAL A 46 -4.44 21.52 -20.98
C VAL A 46 -4.09 22.64 -21.94
N LYS A 47 -3.24 22.35 -22.93
CA LYS A 47 -2.73 23.35 -23.91
C LYS A 47 -2.20 24.62 -23.24
N GLY A 48 -1.48 24.49 -22.12
CA GLY A 48 -0.88 25.61 -21.39
C GLY A 48 -1.81 26.41 -20.48
N LYS A 49 -3.09 26.00 -20.34
CA LYS A 49 -4.03 26.61 -19.39
C LYS A 49 -4.25 25.70 -18.19
N ILE A 50 -4.27 26.30 -17.00
CA ILE A 50 -4.64 25.60 -15.76
C ILE A 50 -6.13 25.25 -15.84
N VAL A 51 -6.45 24.00 -15.53
CA VAL A 51 -7.81 23.47 -15.53
C VAL A 51 -8.09 22.72 -14.23
N CYS A 52 -9.37 22.52 -13.91
CA CYS A 52 -9.71 21.64 -12.81
C CYS A 52 -9.41 20.17 -13.16
N ARG A 53 -9.21 19.33 -12.13
CA ARG A 53 -8.98 17.89 -12.27
C ARG A 53 -9.99 17.23 -13.20
N GLU A 54 -11.27 17.58 -13.10
CA GLU A 54 -12.34 16.95 -13.87
C GLU A 54 -12.26 17.27 -15.36
N ALA A 55 -11.95 18.52 -15.72
CA ALA A 55 -11.73 18.92 -17.10
C ALA A 55 -10.49 18.23 -17.69
N TRP A 56 -9.43 18.08 -16.90
CA TRP A 56 -8.23 17.36 -17.32
C TRP A 56 -8.50 15.87 -17.59
N LEU A 57 -9.27 15.21 -16.71
CA LEU A 57 -9.68 13.81 -16.89
C LEU A 57 -10.50 13.62 -18.17
N LEU A 58 -11.41 14.55 -18.46
CA LEU A 58 -12.20 14.53 -19.70
C LEU A 58 -11.29 14.70 -20.93
N ALA A 59 -10.35 15.65 -20.89
CA ALA A 59 -9.41 15.89 -21.99
C ALA A 59 -8.54 14.66 -22.31
N HIS A 60 -8.15 13.88 -21.29
CA HIS A 60 -7.31 12.69 -21.45
C HIS A 60 -8.10 11.37 -21.54
N ASN A 61 -9.43 11.45 -21.64
CA ASN A 61 -10.36 10.31 -21.68
C ASN A 61 -10.02 9.29 -20.59
N LEU A 62 -10.02 9.75 -19.34
CA LEU A 62 -9.70 8.96 -18.16
C LEU A 62 -10.87 8.98 -17.18
N ASN A 63 -11.31 7.80 -16.75
CA ASN A 63 -12.40 7.70 -15.78
C ASN A 63 -11.90 8.03 -14.35
N LYS A 64 -12.83 8.49 -13.50
CA LYS A 64 -12.52 8.91 -12.12
C LYS A 64 -11.91 7.77 -11.27
N GLU A 65 -12.37 6.54 -11.46
CA GLU A 65 -11.89 5.38 -10.69
C GLU A 65 -10.45 5.00 -11.03
N THR A 66 -10.10 5.02 -12.32
CA THR A 66 -8.75 4.75 -12.82
C THR A 66 -7.82 5.84 -12.34
N PHE A 67 -8.26 7.10 -12.39
CA PHE A 67 -7.50 8.19 -11.79
C PHE A 67 -7.23 7.92 -10.31
N ARG A 68 -8.27 7.59 -9.53
CA ARG A 68 -8.14 7.31 -8.09
C ARG A 68 -7.12 6.20 -7.83
N ARG A 69 -7.12 5.13 -8.63
CA ARG A 69 -6.15 4.03 -8.52
C ARG A 69 -4.72 4.46 -8.85
N ILE A 70 -4.54 5.26 -9.91
CA ILE A 70 -3.22 5.78 -10.30
C ILE A 70 -2.71 6.76 -9.25
N TRP A 71 -3.56 7.68 -8.80
CA TRP A 71 -3.28 8.67 -7.77
C TRP A 71 -2.92 8.03 -6.44
N GLY A 72 -3.64 6.98 -6.03
CA GLY A 72 -3.29 6.21 -4.83
C GLY A 72 -1.88 5.63 -4.92
N LYS A 73 -1.55 4.96 -6.02
CA LYS A 73 -0.19 4.42 -6.24
C LYS A 73 0.89 5.50 -6.31
N PHE A 74 0.57 6.65 -6.90
CA PHE A 74 1.46 7.80 -6.93
C PHE A 74 1.71 8.34 -5.53
N LYS A 75 0.65 8.53 -4.74
CA LYS A 75 0.73 8.98 -3.35
C LYS A 75 1.48 7.98 -2.47
N ASP A 76 1.23 6.68 -2.63
CA ASP A 76 1.94 5.61 -1.90
C ASP A 76 3.44 5.55 -2.26
N GLY A 77 3.79 5.83 -3.52
CA GLY A 77 5.17 5.87 -3.98
C GLY A 77 5.90 7.17 -3.63
N ALA A 78 5.20 8.30 -3.63
CA ALA A 78 5.72 9.61 -3.26
C ALA A 78 5.86 9.75 -1.74
N ASN A 79 4.93 9.19 -0.97
CA ASN A 79 5.02 9.08 0.48
C ASN A 79 5.87 7.87 0.85
N VAL A 80 7.20 8.02 0.80
CA VAL A 80 8.08 7.08 1.49
C VAL A 80 7.91 7.30 2.99
N LEU A 81 6.95 6.60 3.60
CA LEU A 81 6.87 6.48 5.05
C LEU A 81 8.11 5.71 5.51
N GLU A 82 9.17 6.44 5.86
CA GLU A 82 10.28 5.89 6.62
C GLU A 82 9.77 5.58 8.03
N HIS A 83 9.35 4.33 8.23
CA HIS A 83 9.16 3.81 9.57
C HIS A 83 10.53 3.76 10.27
N GLY A 84 10.68 4.53 11.36
CA GLY A 84 11.94 4.63 12.10
C GLY A 84 12.51 3.33 12.70
N ASN A 85 11.85 2.17 12.58
CA ASN A 85 12.46 0.86 12.90
C ASN A 85 12.88 0.03 11.68
N LYS A 86 12.72 0.50 10.43
CA LYS A 86 13.25 -0.25 9.28
C LYS A 86 14.79 -0.15 9.26
N GLY A 87 15.45 -1.17 9.78
CA GLY A 87 16.92 -1.27 9.79
C GLY A 87 17.52 -1.88 11.06
N ARG A 88 16.76 -1.98 12.15
CA ARG A 88 17.20 -2.75 13.34
C ARG A 88 17.11 -4.24 13.05
N LYS A 89 18.24 -4.82 12.64
CA LYS A 89 18.41 -6.28 12.46
C LYS A 89 18.32 -7.05 13.78
N SER A 90 18.48 -6.36 14.92
CA SER A 90 18.41 -6.94 16.25
C SER A 90 17.07 -6.59 16.89
N ILE A 91 16.33 -7.63 17.27
CA ILE A 91 15.22 -7.54 18.20
C ILE A 91 15.83 -7.20 19.56
N THR A 92 15.24 -6.24 20.29
CA THR A 92 15.68 -5.96 21.66
C THR A 92 15.26 -7.10 22.57
N SER A 93 15.98 -7.38 23.66
CA SER A 93 15.62 -8.47 24.60
C SER A 93 14.16 -8.39 25.05
N LYS A 94 13.69 -7.18 25.41
CA LYS A 94 12.29 -6.94 25.79
C LYS A 94 11.30 -7.32 24.67
N THR A 95 11.63 -6.99 23.42
CA THR A 95 10.78 -7.36 22.28
C THR A 95 10.79 -8.87 22.05
N ALA A 96 11.93 -9.53 22.21
CA ALA A 96 12.04 -10.99 22.10
C ALA A 96 11.23 -11.70 23.20
N ASP A 97 11.32 -11.21 24.44
CA ASP A 97 10.55 -11.71 25.58
C ASP A 97 9.05 -11.55 25.35
N CYS A 98 8.59 -10.39 24.86
CA CYS A 98 7.19 -10.19 24.51
C CYS A 98 6.71 -11.13 23.39
N ILE A 99 7.52 -11.37 22.36
CA ILE A 99 7.19 -12.31 21.28
C ILE A 99 7.10 -13.74 21.82
N ALA A 100 8.05 -14.15 22.66
CA ALA A 100 8.05 -15.47 23.29
C ALA A 100 6.81 -15.67 24.19
N TRP A 101 6.44 -14.65 24.96
CA TRP A 101 5.24 -14.66 25.78
C TRP A 101 3.96 -14.80 24.95
N LEU A 102 3.85 -14.06 23.85
CA LEU A 102 2.70 -14.16 22.95
C LEU A 102 2.59 -15.55 22.30
N GLN A 103 3.72 -16.12 21.86
CA GLN A 103 3.75 -17.48 21.30
C GLN A 103 3.37 -18.53 22.33
N PHE A 104 3.85 -18.40 23.57
CA PHE A 104 3.47 -19.28 24.66
C PHE A 104 1.97 -19.22 24.97
N LEU A 105 1.40 -18.02 25.05
CA LEU A 105 -0.03 -17.86 25.32
C LEU A 105 -0.91 -18.44 24.21
N LEU A 106 -0.51 -18.31 22.94
CA LEU A 106 -1.22 -18.95 21.83
C LEU A 106 -1.17 -20.48 21.94
N ALA A 107 0.00 -21.05 22.24
CA ALA A 107 0.13 -22.49 22.42
C ALA A 107 -0.68 -23.01 23.61
N VAL A 108 -0.79 -22.25 24.71
CA VAL A 108 -1.65 -22.59 25.85
C VAL A 108 -3.13 -22.47 25.47
N GLY A 109 -3.50 -21.45 24.69
CA GLY A 109 -4.86 -21.26 24.18
C GLY A 109 -5.33 -22.39 23.27
N ASP A 110 -4.47 -22.91 22.39
CA ASP A 110 -4.76 -24.05 21.50
C ASP A 110 -5.05 -25.35 22.27
N HIS A 111 -4.56 -25.46 23.51
CA HIS A 111 -4.78 -26.61 24.39
C HIS A 111 -5.82 -26.31 25.49
N GLN A 112 -6.52 -25.18 25.41
CA GLN A 112 -7.55 -24.84 26.37
C GLN A 112 -8.77 -25.74 26.11
N PRO A 113 -9.30 -26.46 27.12
CA PRO A 113 -10.52 -27.21 26.97
C PRO A 113 -11.69 -26.26 26.67
N ASP A 114 -12.71 -26.71 25.94
CA ASP A 114 -13.93 -25.95 25.57
C ASP A 114 -14.80 -25.51 26.78
N ASN A 115 -14.27 -25.61 27.99
CA ASN A 115 -14.92 -25.18 29.21
C ASN A 115 -14.36 -23.82 29.63
N GLY A 116 -15.23 -22.88 30.03
CA GLY A 116 -14.87 -21.47 30.31
C GLY A 116 -14.00 -21.23 31.56
N GLY A 117 -13.28 -22.24 32.05
CA GLY A 117 -12.34 -22.13 33.16
C GLY A 117 -10.97 -21.66 32.70
N ILE A 118 -10.37 -20.74 33.44
CA ILE A 118 -8.96 -20.33 33.22
C ILE A 118 -8.08 -21.48 33.71
N HIS A 119 -7.52 -22.24 32.79
CA HIS A 119 -6.53 -23.28 33.06
C HIS A 119 -5.14 -22.66 33.04
N LEU A 120 -4.63 -22.31 34.22
CA LEU A 120 -3.25 -21.83 34.34
C LEU A 120 -2.28 -23.00 34.13
N PRO A 121 -1.16 -22.77 33.41
CA PRO A 121 -0.04 -23.72 33.40
C PRO A 121 0.39 -24.05 34.83
N THR A 122 0.90 -25.27 35.06
CA THR A 122 1.26 -25.76 36.41
C THR A 122 2.31 -24.93 37.15
N CYS A 123 2.98 -24.02 36.46
CA CYS A 123 3.94 -23.06 37.01
C CYS A 123 3.31 -21.74 37.47
N PHE A 124 2.00 -21.54 37.32
CA PHE A 124 1.29 -20.34 37.75
C PHE A 124 0.22 -20.65 38.81
N THR A 125 0.16 -19.81 39.83
CA THR A 125 -0.87 -19.85 40.87
C THR A 125 -1.84 -18.67 40.70
N LYS A 126 -3.03 -18.75 41.31
CA LYS A 126 -4.02 -17.65 41.29
C LYS A 126 -3.48 -16.34 41.86
N SER A 127 -2.43 -16.39 42.68
CA SER A 127 -1.73 -15.24 43.25
C SER A 127 -0.82 -14.51 42.27
N ASP A 128 -0.52 -15.12 41.11
CA ASP A 128 0.38 -14.58 40.09
C ASP A 128 -0.37 -13.81 38.97
N ILE A 129 -1.71 -13.71 39.07
CA ILE A 129 -2.60 -12.91 38.21
C ILE A 129 -3.14 -11.73 39.01
#